data_AF-X1R4C7-F1
#
_entry.id   AF-X1R4C7-F1
#
_cell.length_a   1.000
_cell.length_b   1.000
_cell.length_c   1.000
_cell.angle_alpha   90.00
_cell.angle_beta   90.00
_cell.angle_gamma   90.00
#
_symmetry.space_group_name_H-M   'P 1'
#
loop_
_entity.id
_entity.type
_entity.pdbx_description
1 polymer ?
#
loop_
_entity_poly.entity_id
_entity_poly.type
_entity_poly.pdbx_seq_one_letter_code
_entity_poly.pdbx_strand_id
1 'polypeptide(L)' 'MLQTMSAYNFPDDYIKKEEEIVRNVTLEAHKMLAQKYIIPDKMIYVVVGDAETQLEPLKKVGFGYPVLIED' A
#
# COMPACT_ATOMS: atom_id res chain seq x y z
N MET A 1 0.39 -11.79 -18.66
CA MET A 1 1.66 -11.19 -19.15
C MET A 1 1.46 -10.42 -20.45
N LEU A 2 1.25 -11.06 -21.61
CA LEU A 2 1.05 -10.33 -22.87
C LEU A 2 -0.15 -9.37 -22.83
N GLN A 3 -1.25 -9.77 -22.18
CA GLN A 3 -2.39 -8.88 -21.91
C GLN A 3 -2.01 -7.66 -21.05
N THR A 4 -1.16 -7.86 -20.04
CA THR A 4 -0.64 -6.78 -19.18
C THR A 4 0.26 -5.84 -19.98
N MET A 5 1.15 -6.38 -20.81
CA MET A 5 2.04 -5.60 -21.68
C MET A 5 1.24 -4.77 -22.67
N SER A 6 0.22 -5.36 -23.30
CA SER A 6 -0.66 -4.65 -24.23
C SER A 6 -1.52 -3.60 -23.52
N ALA A 7 -2.00 -3.89 -22.31
CA ALA A 7 -2.89 -2.98 -21.57
C ALA A 7 -2.15 -1.76 -21.03
N TYR A 8 -0.89 -1.93 -20.62
CA TYR A 8 -0.08 -0.87 -19.98
C TYR A 8 1.10 -0.40 -20.83
N ASN A 9 1.20 -0.88 -22.08
CA ASN A 9 2.28 -0.58 -23.01
C ASN A 9 3.68 -0.84 -22.41
N PHE A 10 3.84 -1.95 -21.70
CA PHE A 10 5.12 -2.32 -21.09
C PHE A 10 6.08 -2.92 -22.12
N PRO A 11 7.39 -2.64 -21.99
CA PRO A 11 8.41 -3.19 -22.88
C PRO A 11 8.54 -4.70 -22.68
N ASP A 12 8.97 -5.41 -23.72
CA ASP A 12 9.08 -6.89 -23.72
C ASP A 12 10.00 -7.45 -22.62
N ASP A 13 10.91 -6.64 -22.11
CA ASP A 13 11.88 -7.03 -21.07
C ASP A 13 11.50 -6.59 -19.65
N TYR A 14 10.30 -6.05 -19.43
CA TYR A 14 9.91 -5.48 -18.13
C TYR A 14 10.02 -6.48 -16.98
N ILE A 15 9.67 -7.76 -17.21
CA ILE A 15 9.79 -8.82 -16.19
C ILE A 15 11.25 -9.03 -15.78
N LYS A 16 12.19 -9.03 -16.74
CA LYS A 16 13.61 -9.20 -16.43
C LYS A 16 14.14 -8.01 -15.62
N LYS A 17 13.68 -6.80 -15.96
CA LYS A 17 14.02 -5.57 -15.22
C LYS A 17 13.47 -5.60 -13.80
N GLU A 18 12.22 -6.04 -13.61
CA GLU A 18 11.64 -6.18 -12.27
C GLU A 18 12.39 -7.22 -11.43
N GLU A 19 12.74 -8.36 -12.01
CA GLU A 19 13.55 -9.39 -11.33
C GLU A 19 14.93 -8.84 -10.91
N GLU A 20 15.60 -8.10 -11.79
CA GLU A 20 16.90 -7.48 -11.49
C GLU A 20 16.78 -6.44 -10.35
N ILE A 21 15.73 -5.61 -10.36
CA ILE A 21 15.46 -4.66 -9.27
C ILE A 21 15.29 -5.38 -7.94
N VAL A 22 14.49 -6.45 -7.91
CA VAL A 22 14.22 -7.21 -6.68
C VAL A 22 15.48 -7.91 -6.17
N ARG A 23 16.30 -8.48 -7.06
CA ARG A 23 17.56 -9.14 -6.69
C ARG A 23 18.60 -8.17 -6.15
N ASN A 24 18.62 -6.95 -6.68
CA ASN A 24 19.65 -5.96 -6.36
C ASN A 24 19.22 -4.95 -5.29
N VAL A 25 18.01 -5.05 -4.72
CA VAL A 25 17.56 -4.14 -3.67
C VAL A 25 18.48 -4.25 -2.44
N THR A 26 19.06 -3.13 -2.03
CA THR A 26 19.96 -3.08 -0.87
C THR A 26 19.18 -2.72 0.40
N LEU A 27 19.76 -3.04 1.56
CA LEU A 27 19.22 -2.61 2.85
C LEU A 27 19.08 -1.08 2.94
N GLU A 28 20.04 -0.35 2.39
CA GLU A 28 20.01 1.11 2.36
C GLU A 28 18.84 1.62 1.50
N ALA A 29 18.68 1.10 0.28
CA ALA A 29 17.57 1.45 -0.60
C ALA A 29 16.22 1.13 0.08
N HIS A 30 16.11 -0.01 0.77
CA HIS A 30 14.91 -0.37 1.51
C HIS A 30 14.60 0.63 2.64
N LYS A 31 15.63 1.01 3.43
CA LYS A 31 15.48 2.04 4.48
C LYS A 31 15.07 3.40 3.91
N MET A 32 15.67 3.81 2.79
CA MET A 32 15.30 5.05 2.11
C MET A 32 13.84 5.05 1.66
N LEU A 33 13.36 3.95 1.08
CA LEU A 33 11.96 3.80 0.68
C LEU A 33 11.01 3.85 1.89
N ALA A 34 11.36 3.15 2.98
CA ALA A 34 10.58 3.18 4.21
C ALA A 34 10.45 4.61 4.77
N GLN A 35 11.56 5.35 4.86
CA GLN A 35 11.56 6.74 5.31
C GLN A 35 10.77 7.67 4.37
N LYS A 36 10.77 7.38 3.07
CA LYS A 36 10.06 8.19 2.07
C LYS A 36 8.55 8.01 2.14
N TYR A 37 8.06 6.79 2.35
CA TYR A 37 6.64 6.47 2.18
C TYR A 37 5.88 6.24 3.49
N ILE A 38 6.55 5.84 4.58
CA ILE A 38 5.90 5.69 5.89
C ILE A 38 5.89 7.06 6.57
N ILE A 39 4.86 7.85 6.24
CA ILE A 39 4.61 9.17 6.85
C ILE A 39 3.37 9.01 7.74
N PRO A 40 3.53 8.85 9.07
CA PRO A 40 2.42 8.53 9.98
C PRO A 40 1.22 9.46 9.84
N ASP A 41 1.45 10.76 9.70
CA ASP A 41 0.40 11.78 9.59
C ASP A 41 -0.38 11.73 8.26
N LYS A 42 0.08 10.93 7.29
CA LYS A 42 -0.58 10.74 5.98
C LYS A 42 -1.09 9.32 5.78
N MET A 43 -1.05 8.47 6.82
CA MET A 43 -1.55 7.10 6.73
C MET A 43 -3.07 7.08 6.78
N ILE A 44 -3.69 6.31 5.88
CA ILE A 44 -5.12 6.06 5.86
C ILE A 44 -5.34 4.64 6.36
N TYR A 45 -6.16 4.50 7.41
CA TYR A 45 -6.56 3.20 7.94
C TYR A 45 -7.93 2.83 7.40
N VAL A 46 -8.01 1.69 6.71
CA VAL A 46 -9.27 1.11 6.26
C VAL A 46 -9.51 -0.16 7.07
N VAL A 47 -10.64 -0.21 7.77
CA VAL A 47 -11.06 -1.36 8.58
C VAL A 47 -12.28 -1.96 7.93
N VAL A 48 -12.21 -3.25 7.57
CA VAL A 48 -13.32 -3.99 6.96
C VAL A 48 -13.85 -4.96 8.01
N GLY A 49 -15.10 -4.78 8.43
CA GLY A 49 -15.70 -5.57 9.49
C GLY A 49 -17.10 -5.08 9.85
N ASP A 50 -17.65 -5.65 10.93
CA ASP A 50 -18.95 -5.28 11.45
C ASP A 50 -18.90 -3.91 12.16
N ALA A 51 -19.68 -2.95 11.66
CA ALA A 51 -19.70 -1.60 12.21
C ALA A 51 -20.31 -1.54 13.61
N GLU A 52 -21.31 -2.38 13.92
CA GLU A 52 -22.01 -2.36 15.20
C GLU A 52 -21.06 -2.63 16.37
N THR A 53 -20.15 -3.59 16.20
CA THR A 53 -19.20 -3.99 17.24
C THR A 53 -17.87 -3.24 17.18
N GLN A 54 -17.43 -2.78 16.01
CA GLN A 54 -16.06 -2.26 15.84
C GLN A 54 -15.97 -0.74 15.77
N LEU A 55 -17.03 -0.01 15.40
CA LEU A 55 -16.94 1.44 15.19
C LEU A 55 -16.65 2.22 16.49
N GLU A 56 -17.31 1.88 17.60
CA GLU A 56 -17.12 2.56 18.88
C GLU A 56 -15.70 2.34 19.47
N PRO A 57 -15.16 1.11 19.50
CA PRO A 57 -13.76 0.90 19.89
C PRO A 57 -12.75 1.68 19.05
N LEU A 58 -12.97 1.82 17.73
CA LEU A 58 -12.02 2.50 16.84
C LEU A 58 -11.83 3.99 17.19
N LYS A 59 -12.85 4.65 17.73
CA LYS A 59 -12.76 6.04 18.23
C LYS A 59 -11.73 6.20 19.36
N LYS A 60 -11.43 5.12 20.08
CA LYS A 60 -10.51 5.13 21.23
C LYS A 60 -9.04 4.91 20.86
N VAL A 61 -8.76 4.56 19.60
CA VAL A 61 -7.41 4.17 19.15
C VAL A 61 -6.49 5.39 18.94
N GLY A 62 -7.07 6.60 18.86
CA GLY A 62 -6.30 7.84 18.76
C GLY A 62 -5.92 8.26 17.34
N PHE A 63 -6.46 7.58 16.30
CA PHE A 63 -6.29 7.96 14.89
C PHE A 63 -7.38 8.90 14.36
N GLY A 64 -8.18 9.48 15.26
CA GLY A 64 -9.33 10.32 14.90
C GLY A 64 -10.65 9.55 14.85
N TYR A 65 -11.70 10.21 14.37
CA TYR A 65 -13.02 9.61 14.23
C TYR A 65 -13.11 8.81 12.92
N PRO A 66 -13.46 7.51 12.96
CA PRO A 66 -13.66 6.72 11.75
C PRO A 66 -14.79 7.28 10.90
N VAL A 67 -14.61 7.24 9.58
CA VAL A 67 -15.67 7.53 8.61
C VAL A 67 -16.29 6.21 8.18
N LEU A 68 -17.58 6.03 8.45
CA LEU A 68 -18.33 4.88 7.95
C LEU A 68 -18.55 5.06 6.45
N ILE A 69 -18.18 4.04 5.66
CA ILE A 69 -18.47 3.98 4.24
C ILE A 69 -19.67 3.05 4.07
N GLU A 70 -20.76 3.61 3.54
CA GLU A 70 -21.97 2.88 3.18
C GLU A 70 -21.93 2.60 1.66
N ASP A 71 -22.48 1.46 1.23
CA ASP A 71 -22.67 1.10 -0.18
C ASP A 71 -23.93 1.73 -0.78
#